data_AF-V5FJM4-F1
#
_entry.id   AF-V5FJM4-F1
#
_cell.length_a   1.000
_cell.length_b   1.000
_cell.length_c   1.000
_cell.angle_alpha   90.00
_cell.angle_beta   90.00
_cell.angle_gamma   90.00
#
_symmetry.space_group_name_H-M   'P 1'
#
loop_
_entity.id
_entity.type
_entity.pdbx_description
1 polymer ?
#
loop_
_entity_poly.entity_id
_entity_poly.type
_entity_poly.pdbx_seq_one_letter_code
_entity_poly.pdbx_strand_id
1 'polypeptide(L)'
;MFSPDDLYNHALEILSNATLHQELIYKDVPPPWAHTVLDRLDEEFEGRFRKHYNSITSTIWIRVMPTELFNCHQPWTFTEKARWYRVGLAMVDEDEHLNFGVGTTTRFVDGPYAGSSKEPDLYIRPDNQRLPSLVMESGWSESLSWREDDMNIWLVGGQGQVKATIILNWQRVTNTDTVRGSVYLYTLDTNGTPRLKQSITVFPAPPPAQAAIEQLVLSRGEIFGGDVFQDRNLNDVLPFSVGLLRQKAANALVLMHLVPA
;
A
#
# COMPACT_ATOMS: atom_id res chain seq x y z
N MET A 1 -7.94 -7.79 -32.86
CA MET A 1 -7.64 -6.51 -32.18
C MET A 1 -8.54 -6.50 -30.97
N PHE A 2 -7.98 -6.55 -29.76
CA PHE A 2 -8.80 -6.56 -28.53
C PHE A 2 -9.51 -5.21 -28.39
N SER A 3 -10.78 -5.24 -28.01
CA SER A 3 -11.61 -4.07 -27.71
C SER A 3 -11.71 -3.86 -26.18
N PRO A 4 -12.13 -2.67 -25.71
CA PRO A 4 -12.42 -2.48 -24.29
C PRO A 4 -13.54 -3.42 -23.78
N ASP A 5 -14.47 -3.82 -24.64
CA ASP A 5 -15.51 -4.79 -24.30
C ASP A 5 -14.95 -6.20 -24.07
N ASP A 6 -13.95 -6.62 -24.85
CA ASP A 6 -13.29 -7.92 -24.66
C ASP A 6 -12.56 -7.97 -23.30
N LEU A 7 -11.85 -6.89 -22.95
CA LEU A 7 -11.17 -6.76 -21.65
C LEU A 7 -12.16 -6.77 -20.49
N TYR A 8 -13.24 -6.00 -20.61
CA TYR A 8 -14.30 -5.95 -19.61
C TYR A 8 -14.95 -7.33 -19.40
N ASN A 9 -15.36 -8.00 -20.48
CA ASN A 9 -16.05 -9.29 -20.39
C ASN A 9 -15.15 -10.37 -19.78
N HIS A 10 -13.86 -10.38 -20.11
CA HIS A 10 -12.90 -11.30 -19.50
C HIS A 10 -12.73 -11.03 -17.99
N ALA A 11 -12.58 -9.77 -17.59
CA ALA A 11 -12.49 -9.42 -16.18
C ALA A 11 -13.79 -9.76 -15.41
N LEU A 12 -14.95 -9.46 -16.00
CA LEU A 12 -16.28 -9.76 -15.48
C LEU A 12 -16.46 -11.27 -15.24
N GLU A 13 -16.08 -12.10 -16.21
CA GLU A 13 -16.16 -13.56 -16.09
C GLU A 13 -15.33 -14.07 -14.89
N ILE A 14 -14.10 -13.58 -14.74
CA ILE A 14 -13.23 -14.01 -13.64
C ILE A 14 -13.76 -13.50 -12.31
N LEU A 15 -14.14 -12.22 -12.20
CA LEU A 15 -14.69 -11.64 -10.99
C LEU A 15 -15.98 -12.32 -10.53
N SER A 16 -16.81 -12.77 -11.47
CA SER A 16 -18.06 -13.49 -11.17
C SER A 16 -17.83 -14.87 -10.57
N ASN A 17 -16.73 -15.53 -10.94
CA ASN A 17 -16.49 -16.94 -10.63
C ASN A 17 -15.32 -17.17 -9.66
N ALA A 18 -14.55 -16.13 -9.32
CA ALA A 18 -13.43 -16.25 -8.41
C ALA A 18 -13.89 -16.76 -7.04
N THR A 19 -13.23 -17.80 -6.55
CA THR A 19 -13.39 -18.33 -5.19
C THR A 19 -12.09 -18.26 -4.38
N LEU A 20 -11.02 -17.85 -5.05
CA LEU A 20 -9.67 -17.72 -4.52
C LEU A 20 -9.03 -16.42 -5.06
N HIS A 21 -7.97 -15.99 -4.38
CA HIS A 21 -7.16 -14.85 -4.80
C HIS A 21 -6.62 -15.02 -6.21
N GLN A 22 -6.75 -13.97 -7.03
CA GLN A 22 -6.25 -13.88 -8.40
C GLN A 22 -5.78 -12.46 -8.72
N GLU A 23 -4.81 -12.35 -9.62
CA GLU A 23 -4.38 -11.06 -10.17
C GLU A 23 -4.49 -11.08 -11.69
N LEU A 24 -5.15 -10.08 -12.26
CA LEU A 24 -5.33 -9.89 -13.70
C LEU A 24 -4.50 -8.71 -14.15
N ILE A 25 -3.68 -8.92 -15.18
CA ILE A 25 -2.77 -7.92 -15.70
C ILE A 25 -3.00 -7.76 -17.19
N TYR A 26 -3.51 -6.60 -17.59
CA TYR A 26 -3.72 -6.26 -18.99
C TYR A 26 -2.71 -5.17 -19.38
N LYS A 27 -1.88 -5.46 -20.38
CA LYS A 27 -0.85 -4.54 -20.87
C LYS A 27 -1.29 -3.84 -22.15
N ASP A 28 -0.57 -2.78 -22.50
CA ASP A 28 -0.77 -1.99 -23.72
C ASP A 28 -2.20 -1.44 -23.84
N VAL A 29 -2.82 -1.10 -22.69
CA VAL A 29 -4.20 -0.61 -22.62
C VAL A 29 -4.21 0.93 -22.68
N PRO A 30 -4.89 1.54 -23.68
CA PRO A 30 -5.05 2.98 -23.75
C PRO A 30 -5.82 3.54 -22.54
N PRO A 31 -5.51 4.77 -22.07
CA PRO A 31 -6.17 5.34 -20.90
C PRO A 31 -7.72 5.38 -20.98
N PRO A 32 -8.34 5.77 -22.11
CA PRO A 32 -9.81 5.78 -22.20
C PRO A 32 -10.45 4.40 -22.02
N TRP A 33 -9.78 3.35 -22.50
CA TRP A 33 -10.23 1.97 -22.33
C TRP A 33 -10.11 1.54 -20.88
N ALA A 34 -8.98 1.85 -20.25
CA ALA A 34 -8.77 1.52 -18.84
C ALA A 34 -9.81 2.17 -17.94
N HIS A 35 -10.10 3.47 -18.12
CA HIS A 35 -11.13 4.15 -17.34
C HIS A 35 -12.50 3.52 -17.58
N THR A 36 -12.88 3.28 -18.84
CA THR A 36 -14.18 2.67 -19.17
C THR A 36 -14.33 1.28 -18.56
N VAL A 37 -13.32 0.42 -18.68
CA VAL A 37 -13.35 -0.95 -18.12
C VAL A 37 -13.44 -0.90 -16.60
N LEU A 38 -12.59 -0.10 -15.96
CA LEU A 38 -12.52 -0.04 -14.50
C LEU A 38 -13.75 0.62 -13.86
N ASP A 39 -14.34 1.61 -14.50
CA ASP A 39 -15.57 2.26 -14.01
C ASP A 39 -16.76 1.29 -14.14
N ARG A 40 -16.89 0.57 -15.26
CA ARG A 40 -17.94 -0.47 -15.44
C ARG A 40 -17.83 -1.61 -14.43
N LEU A 41 -16.61 -2.04 -14.10
CA LEU A 41 -16.41 -3.10 -13.11
C LEU A 41 -16.82 -2.65 -11.69
N ASP A 42 -16.69 -1.37 -11.35
CA ASP A 42 -17.19 -0.84 -10.07
C ASP A 42 -18.71 -0.87 -10.00
N GLU A 43 -19.38 -0.50 -11.10
CA GLU A 43 -20.85 -0.52 -11.18
C GLU A 43 -21.42 -1.92 -10.90
N GLU A 44 -20.72 -2.98 -11.30
CA GLU A 44 -21.15 -4.37 -11.11
C GLU A 44 -20.67 -5.01 -9.79
N PHE A 45 -19.47 -4.65 -9.32
CA PHE A 45 -18.79 -5.36 -8.21
C PHE A 45 -18.18 -4.44 -7.15
N GLU A 46 -18.88 -3.37 -6.79
CA GLU A 46 -18.43 -2.39 -5.80
C GLU A 46 -17.76 -3.05 -4.58
N GLY A 47 -16.47 -2.73 -4.37
CA GLY A 47 -15.68 -3.17 -3.22
C GLY A 47 -15.20 -4.63 -3.21
N ARG A 48 -15.40 -5.42 -4.28
CA ARG A 48 -14.99 -6.86 -4.30
C ARG A 48 -13.57 -7.13 -4.76
N PHE A 49 -12.91 -6.14 -5.34
CA PHE A 49 -11.56 -6.25 -5.88
C PHE A 49 -10.79 -4.94 -5.65
N ARG A 50 -9.47 -4.97 -5.85
CA ARG A 50 -8.61 -3.78 -5.91
C ARG A 50 -8.12 -3.57 -7.32
N LYS A 51 -7.95 -2.32 -7.72
CA LYS A 51 -7.54 -1.99 -9.08
C LYS A 51 -6.57 -0.83 -9.16
N HIS A 52 -5.78 -0.85 -10.22
CA HIS A 52 -5.03 0.32 -10.63
C HIS A 52 -4.79 0.32 -12.14
N TYR A 53 -4.58 1.53 -12.67
CA TYR A 53 -4.11 1.77 -14.02
C TYR A 53 -2.86 2.66 -13.96
N ASN A 54 -1.77 2.19 -14.53
CA ASN A 54 -0.53 2.95 -14.68
C ASN A 54 -0.42 3.44 -16.12
N SER A 55 -0.52 4.75 -16.33
CA SER A 55 -0.45 5.36 -17.68
C SER A 55 0.94 5.29 -18.31
N ILE A 56 2.01 5.21 -17.52
CA ILE A 56 3.39 5.10 -18.00
C ILE A 56 3.63 3.71 -18.61
N THR A 57 3.17 2.66 -17.91
CA THR A 57 3.33 1.28 -18.37
C THR A 57 2.12 0.77 -19.17
N SER A 58 1.10 1.63 -19.36
CA SER A 58 -0.17 1.30 -20.02
C SER A 58 -0.79 -0.02 -19.51
N THR A 59 -0.77 -0.21 -18.20
CA THR A 59 -1.15 -1.49 -17.58
C THR A 59 -2.34 -1.32 -16.65
N ILE A 60 -3.38 -2.11 -16.85
CA ILE A 60 -4.43 -2.36 -15.86
C ILE A 60 -4.00 -3.55 -15.01
N TRP A 61 -4.17 -3.40 -13.71
CA TRP A 61 -4.03 -4.49 -12.76
C TRP A 61 -5.28 -4.57 -11.88
N ILE A 62 -5.77 -5.79 -11.67
CA ILE A 62 -6.95 -6.09 -10.85
C ILE A 62 -6.59 -7.24 -9.91
N ARG A 63 -6.75 -7.02 -8.60
CA ARG A 63 -6.59 -8.04 -7.56
C ARG A 63 -7.95 -8.44 -7.01
N VAL A 64 -8.27 -9.72 -7.18
CA VAL A 64 -9.51 -10.34 -6.71
C VAL A 64 -9.26 -11.04 -5.38
N MET A 65 -10.21 -10.91 -4.43
CA MET A 65 -10.19 -11.57 -3.11
C MET A 65 -8.87 -11.39 -2.34
N PRO A 66 -8.61 -10.21 -1.75
CA PRO A 66 -7.43 -10.02 -0.92
C PRO A 66 -7.46 -10.97 0.29
N THR A 67 -6.35 -11.68 0.51
CA THR A 67 -6.11 -12.61 1.63
C THR A 67 -5.91 -11.91 2.98
N GLU A 68 -5.99 -12.67 4.07
CA GLU A 68 -5.69 -12.22 5.43
C GLU A 68 -4.32 -11.55 5.54
N LEU A 69 -3.30 -12.12 4.88
CA LEU A 69 -1.94 -11.57 4.94
C LEU A 69 -1.84 -10.23 4.20
N PHE A 70 -2.56 -10.05 3.09
CA PHE A 70 -2.58 -8.76 2.41
C PHE A 70 -3.08 -7.66 3.34
N ASN A 71 -4.14 -7.92 4.11
CA ASN A 71 -4.77 -6.93 4.98
C ASN A 71 -4.10 -6.78 6.35
N CYS A 72 -3.06 -7.57 6.69
CA CYS A 72 -2.48 -7.56 8.04
C CYS A 72 -1.86 -6.21 8.46
N HIS A 73 -1.54 -5.35 7.48
CA HIS A 73 -1.03 -4.00 7.71
C HIS A 73 -2.08 -3.03 8.27
N GLN A 74 -3.37 -3.29 8.05
CA GLN A 74 -4.45 -2.46 8.59
C GLN A 74 -4.49 -2.52 10.13
N PRO A 75 -4.69 -3.69 10.78
CA PRO A 75 -4.66 -3.77 12.23
C PRO A 75 -3.29 -3.44 12.82
N TRP A 76 -2.19 -3.61 12.07
CA TRP A 76 -0.87 -3.11 12.47
C TRP A 76 -0.89 -1.58 12.60
N THR A 77 -1.31 -0.87 11.55
CA THR A 77 -1.35 0.59 11.49
C THR A 77 -2.26 1.19 12.57
N PHE A 78 -3.48 0.69 12.73
CA PHE A 78 -4.40 1.20 13.74
C PHE A 78 -3.90 0.95 15.17
N THR A 79 -3.19 -0.16 15.40
CA THR A 79 -2.57 -0.42 16.70
C THR A 79 -1.39 0.51 16.97
N GLU A 80 -0.58 0.85 15.95
CA GLU A 80 0.48 1.85 16.09
C GLU A 80 -0.06 3.26 16.36
N LYS A 81 -1.10 3.68 15.63
CA LYS A 81 -1.83 4.92 15.92
C LYS A 81 -2.23 4.99 17.40
N ALA A 82 -2.87 3.94 17.91
CA ALA A 82 -3.27 3.86 19.32
C ALA A 82 -2.08 3.79 20.30
N ARG A 83 -0.90 3.32 19.87
CA ARG A 83 0.32 3.37 20.70
C ARG A 83 0.87 4.79 20.77
N TRP A 84 0.96 5.50 19.64
CA TRP A 84 1.43 6.88 19.61
C TRP A 84 0.65 7.77 20.56
N TYR A 85 -0.69 7.64 20.55
CA TYR A 85 -1.56 8.34 21.48
C TYR A 85 -1.27 7.99 22.94
N ARG A 86 -1.21 6.69 23.27
CA ARG A 86 -0.99 6.22 24.66
C ARG A 86 0.34 6.67 25.27
N VAL A 87 1.38 6.86 24.46
CA VAL A 87 2.70 7.30 24.94
C VAL A 87 2.94 8.81 24.73
N GLY A 88 1.92 9.56 24.30
CA GLY A 88 2.00 11.03 24.12
C GLY A 88 2.77 11.49 22.88
N LEU A 89 3.07 10.58 21.94
CA LEU A 89 3.70 10.92 20.65
C LEU A 89 2.73 11.61 19.69
N ALA A 90 1.43 11.37 19.83
CA ALA A 90 0.37 12.09 19.11
C ALA A 90 -0.66 12.62 20.13
N MET A 91 -1.14 13.84 19.91
CA MET A 91 -2.23 14.46 20.68
C MET A 91 -3.59 14.22 20.02
N VAL A 92 -4.67 14.62 20.69
CA VAL A 92 -6.05 14.42 20.21
C VAL A 92 -6.29 15.16 18.89
N ASP A 93 -5.84 16.41 18.80
CA ASP A 93 -5.93 17.22 17.58
C ASP A 93 -5.16 16.59 16.42
N GLU A 94 -3.97 16.06 16.68
CA GLU A 94 -3.19 15.30 15.70
C GLU A 94 -3.92 14.01 15.26
N ASP A 95 -4.59 13.32 16.18
CA ASP A 95 -5.34 12.09 15.89
C ASP A 95 -6.56 12.35 14.99
N GLU A 96 -7.31 13.41 15.30
CA GLU A 96 -8.50 13.86 14.57
C GLU A 96 -8.13 14.45 13.21
N HIS A 97 -6.92 14.98 13.06
CA HIS A 97 -6.40 15.49 11.79
C HIS A 97 -6.03 14.37 10.80
N LEU A 98 -5.82 13.13 11.26
CA LEU A 98 -5.44 12.02 10.37
C LEU A 98 -6.63 11.18 9.94
N ASN A 99 -6.92 11.22 8.65
CA ASN A 99 -7.87 10.33 7.99
C ASN A 99 -7.18 9.05 7.52
N PHE A 100 -7.65 7.91 8.01
CA PHE A 100 -7.20 6.58 7.59
C PHE A 100 -8.25 5.97 6.67
N GLY A 101 -7.81 5.37 5.58
CA GLY A 101 -8.73 4.71 4.66
C GLY A 101 -8.07 3.64 3.81
N VAL A 102 -8.90 2.95 3.05
CA VAL A 102 -8.52 1.83 2.19
C VAL A 102 -9.34 1.92 0.90
N GLY A 103 -8.78 1.49 -0.23
CA GLY A 103 -9.57 1.21 -1.46
C GLY A 103 -10.20 2.42 -2.13
N THR A 104 -9.89 3.64 -1.70
CA THR A 104 -10.39 4.85 -2.35
C THR A 104 -9.58 5.11 -3.62
N THR A 105 -10.23 5.03 -4.78
CA THR A 105 -9.56 5.33 -6.07
C THR A 105 -9.00 6.76 -6.06
N THR A 106 -7.68 6.84 -6.20
CA THR A 106 -6.96 8.11 -6.39
C THR A 106 -6.66 8.28 -7.88
N ARG A 107 -7.12 9.39 -8.46
CA ARG A 107 -6.82 9.77 -9.85
C ARG A 107 -5.71 10.81 -9.89
N PHE A 108 -4.64 10.50 -10.62
CA PHE A 108 -3.51 11.39 -10.86
C PHE A 108 -3.81 12.23 -12.08
N VAL A 109 -4.04 13.53 -11.90
CA VAL A 109 -4.46 14.42 -12.99
C VAL A 109 -3.32 15.24 -13.59
N ASP A 110 -2.22 15.37 -12.86
CA ASP A 110 -1.07 16.20 -13.22
C ASP A 110 0.24 15.39 -13.10
N GLY A 111 1.32 15.95 -13.64
CA GLY A 111 2.66 15.39 -13.53
C GLY A 111 2.89 14.17 -14.44
N PRO A 112 4.01 13.44 -14.24
CA PRO A 112 4.40 12.34 -15.12
C PRO A 112 3.36 11.21 -15.17
N TYR A 113 2.60 11.01 -14.10
CA TYR A 113 1.60 9.95 -13.99
C TYR A 113 0.17 10.42 -14.32
N ALA A 114 0.00 11.59 -14.96
CA ALA A 114 -1.31 12.08 -15.38
C ALA A 114 -2.08 11.04 -16.20
N GLY A 115 -3.34 10.79 -15.83
CA GLY A 115 -4.19 9.75 -16.43
C GLY A 115 -4.11 8.39 -15.73
N SER A 116 -3.19 8.20 -14.78
CA SER A 116 -3.14 7.01 -13.93
C SER A 116 -4.23 7.06 -12.85
N SER A 117 -4.62 5.89 -12.35
CA SER A 117 -5.46 5.75 -11.17
C SER A 117 -4.97 4.60 -10.30
N LYS A 118 -5.07 4.71 -8.99
CA LYS A 118 -4.68 3.62 -8.08
C LYS A 118 -5.51 3.64 -6.80
N GLU A 119 -5.84 2.45 -6.33
CA GLU A 119 -6.41 2.24 -5.01
C GLU A 119 -5.32 1.78 -4.05
N PRO A 120 -5.04 2.53 -2.97
CA PRO A 120 -4.09 2.11 -1.96
C PRO A 120 -4.67 0.97 -1.12
N ASP A 121 -3.85 -0.01 -0.75
CA ASP A 121 -4.25 -1.02 0.23
C ASP A 121 -4.61 -0.35 1.58
N LEU A 122 -3.81 0.62 2.02
CA LEU A 122 -4.13 1.57 3.10
C LEU A 122 -3.49 2.93 2.85
N TYR A 123 -4.14 4.01 3.30
CA TYR A 123 -3.56 5.35 3.30
C TYR A 123 -3.75 6.08 4.64
N ILE A 124 -2.84 7.04 4.88
CA ILE A 124 -2.99 8.09 5.89
C ILE A 124 -3.02 9.43 5.15
N ARG A 125 -4.03 10.24 5.43
CA ARG A 125 -4.28 11.52 4.78
C ARG A 125 -4.51 12.62 5.82
N PRO A 126 -3.70 13.68 5.83
CA PRO A 126 -3.94 14.82 6.70
C PRO A 126 -5.17 15.60 6.22
N ASP A 127 -6.13 15.79 7.12
CA ASP A 127 -7.38 16.52 6.93
C ASP A 127 -8.03 16.25 5.56
N ASN A 128 -8.44 17.31 4.85
CA ASN A 128 -9.13 17.25 3.57
C ASN A 128 -8.16 17.38 2.39
N GLN A 129 -6.88 17.03 2.57
CA GLN A 129 -5.92 17.01 1.47
C GLN A 129 -6.42 16.08 0.36
N ARG A 130 -6.09 16.40 -0.89
CA ARG A 130 -6.56 15.61 -2.04
C ARG A 130 -5.89 14.24 -2.09
N LEU A 131 -4.57 14.21 -1.83
CA LEU A 131 -3.75 13.01 -1.84
C LEU A 131 -3.35 12.64 -0.42
N PRO A 132 -3.12 11.34 -0.14
CA PRO A 132 -2.54 10.94 1.15
C PRO A 132 -1.09 11.40 1.28
N SER A 133 -0.62 11.53 2.52
CA SER A 133 0.79 11.78 2.83
C SER A 133 1.59 10.48 2.92
N LEU A 134 0.95 9.39 3.37
CA LEU A 134 1.52 8.06 3.48
C LEU A 134 0.58 7.04 2.84
N VAL A 135 1.16 6.17 2.00
CA VAL A 135 0.47 5.01 1.44
C VAL A 135 1.16 3.72 1.88
N MET A 136 0.39 2.67 2.11
CA MET A 136 0.89 1.32 2.32
C MET A 136 0.33 0.40 1.24
N GLU A 137 1.20 -0.42 0.67
CA GLU A 137 0.85 -1.46 -0.30
C GLU A 137 1.35 -2.82 0.20
N SER A 138 0.61 -3.87 -0.10
CA SER A 138 0.94 -5.24 0.29
C SER A 138 0.84 -6.15 -0.92
N GLY A 139 1.89 -6.93 -1.17
CA GLY A 139 2.07 -7.71 -2.39
C GLY A 139 2.52 -9.14 -2.14
N TRP A 140 2.30 -10.02 -3.11
CA TRP A 140 2.70 -11.43 -3.03
C TRP A 140 3.60 -11.82 -4.19
N SER A 141 4.83 -12.22 -3.87
CA SER A 141 5.85 -12.63 -4.83
C SER A 141 6.10 -11.57 -5.90
N GLU A 142 5.93 -10.30 -5.54
CA GLU A 142 6.12 -9.20 -6.46
C GLU A 142 7.61 -9.06 -6.79
N SER A 143 7.89 -8.91 -8.08
CA SER A 143 9.24 -8.58 -8.54
C SER A 143 9.61 -7.16 -8.12
N LEU A 144 10.91 -6.87 -8.09
CA LEU A 144 11.43 -5.53 -7.82
C LEU A 144 10.80 -4.44 -8.70
N SER A 145 10.62 -4.71 -10.01
CA SER A 145 10.09 -3.71 -10.94
C SER A 145 8.64 -3.32 -10.64
N TRP A 146 7.80 -4.29 -10.25
CA TRP A 146 6.42 -4.04 -9.83
C TRP A 146 6.36 -3.17 -8.58
N ARG A 147 7.24 -3.44 -7.60
CA ARG A 147 7.37 -2.62 -6.41
C ARG A 147 7.83 -1.19 -6.72
N GLU A 148 8.75 -1.05 -7.68
CA GLU A 148 9.21 0.26 -8.14
C GLU A 148 8.09 1.03 -8.84
N ASP A 149 7.31 0.38 -9.71
CA ASP A 149 6.15 1.00 -10.34
C ASP A 149 5.12 1.49 -9.32
N ASP A 150 4.86 0.67 -8.29
CA ASP A 150 3.93 1.00 -7.21
C ASP A 150 4.42 2.15 -6.32
N MET A 151 5.70 2.22 -6.00
CA MET A 151 6.21 3.39 -5.27
C MET A 151 6.24 4.63 -6.16
N ASN A 152 6.60 4.50 -7.44
CA ASN A 152 6.76 5.64 -8.34
C ASN A 152 5.42 6.34 -8.61
N ILE A 153 4.35 5.59 -8.87
CA ILE A 153 3.02 6.18 -9.08
C ILE A 153 2.59 7.03 -7.87
N TRP A 154 2.88 6.57 -6.65
CA TRP A 154 2.57 7.32 -5.44
C TRP A 154 3.50 8.51 -5.20
N LEU A 155 4.82 8.28 -5.17
CA LEU A 155 5.78 9.32 -4.79
C LEU A 155 5.99 10.36 -5.90
N VAL A 156 6.15 9.91 -7.16
CA VAL A 156 6.36 10.81 -8.30
C VAL A 156 5.01 11.36 -8.78
N GLY A 157 4.00 10.50 -8.94
CA GLY A 157 2.66 10.94 -9.33
C GLY A 157 2.01 11.83 -8.27
N GLY A 158 2.33 11.63 -6.99
CA GLY A 158 1.88 12.48 -5.90
C GLY A 158 2.52 13.87 -5.84
N GLN A 159 3.54 14.15 -6.67
CA GLN A 159 4.18 15.46 -6.83
C GLN A 159 4.53 16.13 -5.49
N GLY A 160 5.07 15.35 -4.57
CA GLY A 160 5.47 15.81 -3.24
C GLY A 160 4.34 15.94 -2.21
N GLN A 161 3.08 15.66 -2.55
CA GLN A 161 1.99 15.53 -1.56
C GLN A 161 2.10 14.19 -0.80
N VAL A 162 2.32 13.10 -1.54
CA VAL A 162 2.68 11.81 -0.94
C VAL A 162 4.15 11.87 -0.52
N LYS A 163 4.40 11.78 0.78
CA LYS A 163 5.73 11.91 1.40
C LYS A 163 6.45 10.58 1.51
N ALA A 164 5.70 9.51 1.70
CA ALA A 164 6.24 8.18 1.93
C ALA A 164 5.33 7.07 1.39
N THR A 165 5.94 5.94 1.03
CA THR A 165 5.24 4.70 0.67
C THR A 165 5.89 3.54 1.44
N ILE A 166 5.06 2.77 2.15
CA ILE A 166 5.48 1.51 2.77
C ILE A 166 5.02 0.36 1.88
N ILE A 167 5.92 -0.55 1.53
CA ILE A 167 5.57 -1.73 0.73
C ILE A 167 5.91 -2.98 1.51
N LEU A 168 4.92 -3.85 1.68
CA LEU A 168 5.07 -5.19 2.22
C LEU A 168 5.14 -6.19 1.06
N ASN A 169 6.17 -7.01 1.03
CA ASN A 169 6.29 -8.08 0.06
C ASN A 169 6.36 -9.43 0.78
N TRP A 170 5.42 -10.30 0.45
CA TRP A 170 5.30 -11.64 1.00
C TRP A 170 5.65 -12.68 -0.06
N GLN A 171 6.32 -13.76 0.30
CA GLN A 171 6.65 -14.82 -0.64
C GLN A 171 6.57 -16.17 0.04
N ARG A 172 5.69 -17.04 -0.45
CA ARG A 172 5.72 -18.45 -0.02
C ARG A 172 6.98 -19.13 -0.54
N VAL A 173 7.65 -19.84 0.34
CA VAL A 173 8.82 -20.63 0.00
C VAL A 173 8.36 -21.83 -0.81
N THR A 174 9.04 -22.09 -1.93
CA THR A 174 8.66 -23.15 -2.86
C THR A 174 8.59 -24.50 -2.16
N ASN A 175 7.50 -25.23 -2.37
CA ASN A 175 7.23 -26.55 -1.79
C ASN A 175 7.18 -26.60 -0.25
N THR A 176 6.86 -25.49 0.41
CA THR A 176 6.61 -25.45 1.86
C THR A 176 5.35 -24.64 2.19
N ASP A 177 4.93 -24.70 3.46
CA ASP A 177 3.87 -23.83 4.00
C ASP A 177 4.45 -22.58 4.68
N THR A 178 5.74 -22.31 4.46
CA THR A 178 6.44 -21.17 5.08
C THR A 178 6.40 -19.93 4.19
N VAL A 179 6.28 -18.75 4.80
CA VAL A 179 6.22 -17.47 4.11
C VAL A 179 7.33 -16.55 4.59
N ARG A 180 8.13 -16.05 3.64
CA ARG A 180 9.08 -14.95 3.83
C ARG A 180 8.35 -13.62 3.69
N GLY A 181 8.87 -12.61 4.38
CA GLY A 181 8.28 -11.28 4.36
C GLY A 181 9.35 -10.20 4.45
N SER A 182 9.13 -9.09 3.78
CA SER A 182 9.98 -7.89 3.88
C SER A 182 9.13 -6.64 3.84
N VAL A 183 9.58 -5.61 4.54
CA VAL A 183 8.96 -4.28 4.52
C VAL A 183 9.98 -3.25 4.05
N TYR A 184 9.52 -2.37 3.15
CA TYR A 184 10.31 -1.32 2.53
C TYR A 184 9.65 0.02 2.77
N LEU A 185 10.42 1.02 3.19
CA LEU A 185 9.97 2.40 3.32
C LEU A 185 10.67 3.24 2.25
N TYR A 186 9.91 3.80 1.33
CA TYR A 186 10.38 4.72 0.30
C TYR A 186 9.96 6.15 0.60
N THR A 187 10.83 7.09 0.28
CA THR A 187 10.56 8.54 0.37
C THR A 187 11.19 9.24 -0.83
N LEU A 188 10.89 10.53 -0.99
CA LEU A 188 11.63 11.36 -1.94
C LEU A 188 12.93 11.89 -1.31
N ASP A 189 13.98 11.99 -2.10
CA ASP A 189 15.15 12.79 -1.76
C ASP A 189 14.90 14.28 -2.04
N THR A 190 15.91 15.12 -1.82
CA THR A 190 15.81 16.57 -2.01
C THR A 190 15.60 16.99 -3.47
N ASN A 191 15.89 16.11 -4.42
CA ASN A 191 15.69 16.34 -5.86
C ASN A 191 14.33 15.81 -6.33
N GLY A 192 13.48 15.33 -5.42
CA GLY A 192 12.21 14.69 -5.77
C GLY A 192 12.38 13.30 -6.40
N THR A 193 13.52 12.64 -6.19
CA THR A 193 13.78 11.29 -6.68
C THR A 193 13.42 10.25 -5.61
N PRO A 194 12.63 9.21 -5.93
CA PRO A 194 12.37 8.12 -5.00
C PRO A 194 13.64 7.45 -4.50
N ARG A 195 13.72 7.21 -3.20
CA ARG A 195 14.82 6.50 -2.54
C ARG A 195 14.29 5.51 -1.51
N LEU A 196 14.99 4.39 -1.37
CA LEU A 196 14.76 3.45 -0.28
C LEU A 196 15.34 4.03 1.01
N LYS A 197 14.47 4.38 1.97
CA LYS A 197 14.85 4.89 3.30
C LYS A 197 15.19 3.75 4.26
N GLN A 198 14.36 2.71 4.30
CA GLN A 198 14.58 1.52 5.15
C GLN A 198 14.10 0.24 4.45
N SER A 199 14.78 -0.87 4.72
CA SER A 199 14.36 -2.22 4.32
C SER A 199 14.60 -3.16 5.50
N ILE A 200 13.55 -3.88 5.93
CA ILE A 200 13.61 -4.78 7.08
C ILE A 200 12.98 -6.13 6.69
N THR A 201 13.69 -7.22 6.98
CA THR A 201 13.15 -8.58 6.83
C THR A 201 12.13 -8.84 7.94
N VAL A 202 10.88 -9.09 7.58
CA VAL A 202 9.82 -9.46 8.52
C VAL A 202 9.98 -10.93 8.90
N PHE A 203 10.06 -11.81 7.90
CA PHE A 203 10.30 -13.25 8.06
C PHE A 203 11.40 -13.75 7.09
N PRO A 204 12.36 -14.57 7.56
CA PRO A 204 12.52 -15.02 8.94
C PRO A 204 12.87 -13.88 9.90
N ALA A 205 12.35 -13.95 11.12
CA ALA A 205 12.65 -12.95 12.14
C ALA A 205 14.12 -13.10 12.59
N PRO A 206 14.85 -12.00 12.81
CA PRO A 206 16.19 -12.06 13.41
C PRO A 206 16.09 -12.53 14.87
N PRO A 207 17.23 -12.78 15.55
CA PRO A 207 17.24 -13.16 16.96
C PRO A 207 16.40 -12.21 17.85
N PRO A 208 15.74 -12.70 18.92
CA PRO A 208 14.74 -11.95 19.66
C PRO A 208 15.16 -10.54 20.12
N ALA A 209 16.41 -10.37 20.56
CA ALA A 209 16.94 -9.08 20.99
C ALA A 209 16.97 -8.04 19.86
N GLN A 210 17.34 -8.46 18.64
CA GLN A 210 17.32 -7.60 17.46
C GLN A 210 15.88 -7.36 16.99
N ALA A 211 15.06 -8.41 16.95
CA ALA A 211 13.67 -8.32 16.49
C ALA A 211 12.83 -7.35 17.34
N ALA A 212 13.13 -7.22 18.63
CA ALA A 212 12.39 -6.38 19.57
C ALA A 212 12.55 -4.87 19.34
N ILE A 213 13.64 -4.44 18.68
CA ILE A 213 13.95 -3.01 18.48
C ILE A 213 13.75 -2.53 17.04
N GLU A 214 13.39 -3.43 16.12
CA GLU A 214 13.19 -3.07 14.72
C GLU A 214 11.88 -2.30 14.51
N GLN A 215 12.02 -1.15 13.85
CA GLN A 215 10.94 -0.23 13.57
C GLN A 215 11.18 0.51 12.25
N LEU A 216 10.11 0.82 11.52
CA LEU A 216 10.16 1.87 10.53
C LEU A 216 10.07 3.22 11.24
N VAL A 217 10.89 4.16 10.78
CA VAL A 217 11.05 5.49 11.36
C VAL A 217 10.50 6.50 10.36
N LEU A 218 9.28 6.93 10.60
CA LEU A 218 8.68 8.05 9.90
C LEU A 218 8.75 9.30 10.77
N SER A 219 9.03 10.42 10.13
CA SER A 219 8.94 11.74 10.72
C SER A 219 7.48 12.19 10.76
N ARG A 220 7.15 13.08 11.69
CA ARG A 220 5.84 13.74 11.75
C ARG A 220 5.51 14.42 10.42
N GLY A 221 6.47 15.09 9.79
CA GLY A 221 6.28 15.71 8.48
C GLY A 221 5.94 14.72 7.35
N GLU A 222 6.41 13.49 7.43
CA GLU A 222 6.04 12.43 6.47
C GLU A 222 4.59 11.94 6.70
N ILE A 223 4.13 11.86 7.94
CA ILE A 223 2.76 11.40 8.27
C ILE A 223 1.72 12.51 8.13
N PHE A 224 2.05 13.75 8.52
CA PHE A 224 1.14 14.90 8.52
C PHE A 224 1.29 15.77 7.27
N GLY A 225 2.04 15.33 6.26
CA GLY A 225 2.17 16.05 4.99
C GLY A 225 2.91 17.40 5.08
N GLY A 226 3.50 17.73 6.24
CA GLY A 226 4.14 19.01 6.53
C GLY A 226 3.31 19.94 7.41
N ASP A 227 2.10 19.54 7.80
CA ASP A 227 1.27 20.31 8.72
C ASP A 227 1.95 20.39 10.09
N VAL A 228 1.96 21.60 10.67
CA VAL A 228 2.67 21.91 11.92
C VAL A 228 1.64 22.12 13.02
N PHE A 229 1.77 21.33 14.09
CA PHE A 229 0.99 21.47 15.31
C PHE A 229 1.77 22.28 16.34
N GLN A 230 1.05 22.95 17.25
CA GLN A 230 1.69 23.77 18.27
C GLN A 230 2.67 22.93 19.10
N ASP A 231 3.88 23.46 19.32
CA ASP A 231 4.95 22.81 20.11
C ASP A 231 5.42 21.45 19.56
N ARG A 232 5.14 21.14 18.28
CA ARG A 232 5.61 19.93 17.59
C ARG A 232 6.70 20.22 16.58
N ASN A 233 7.64 19.28 16.42
CA ASN A 233 8.66 19.35 15.38
C ASN A 233 8.30 18.39 14.24
N LEU A 234 8.42 18.87 12.99
CA LEU A 234 8.20 18.01 11.81
C LEU A 234 9.16 16.81 11.76
N ASN A 235 10.31 16.89 12.44
CA ASN A 235 11.28 15.81 12.53
C ASN A 235 11.03 14.84 13.70
N ASP A 236 10.00 15.07 14.52
CA ASP A 236 9.61 14.12 15.57
C ASP A 236 9.33 12.76 14.95
N VAL A 237 9.76 11.69 15.63
CA VAL A 237 9.63 10.33 15.11
C VAL A 237 8.32 9.70 15.58
N LEU A 238 7.58 9.13 14.62
CA LEU A 238 6.42 8.28 14.83
C LEU A 238 6.77 6.86 14.33
N PRO A 239 7.15 5.95 15.25
CA PRO A 239 7.67 4.65 14.86
C PRO A 239 6.55 3.67 14.52
N PHE A 240 6.80 2.80 13.54
CA PHE A 240 5.99 1.60 13.32
C PHE A 240 6.79 0.37 13.73
N SER A 241 6.35 -0.38 14.75
CA SER A 241 7.03 -1.57 15.24
C SER A 241 6.94 -2.72 14.24
N VAL A 242 8.10 -3.23 13.82
CA VAL A 242 8.16 -4.45 12.98
C VAL A 242 7.82 -5.69 13.82
N GLY A 243 8.11 -5.68 15.12
CA GLY A 243 7.64 -6.73 16.04
C GLY A 243 6.12 -6.88 16.05
N LEU A 244 5.39 -5.76 16.02
CA LEU A 244 3.93 -5.80 15.91
C LEU A 244 3.47 -6.29 14.54
N LEU A 245 4.12 -5.84 13.46
CA LEU A 245 3.84 -6.35 12.10
C LEU A 245 4.01 -7.87 12.03
N ARG A 246 5.12 -8.41 12.56
CA ARG A 246 5.35 -9.87 12.65
C ARG A 246 4.21 -10.57 13.37
N GLN A 247 3.73 -10.02 14.48
CA GLN A 247 2.61 -10.59 15.21
C GLN A 247 1.32 -10.61 14.38
N LYS A 248 0.97 -9.50 13.71
CA LYS A 248 -0.23 -9.43 12.87
C LYS A 248 -0.14 -10.36 11.66
N ALA A 249 1.03 -10.40 11.01
CA ALA A 249 1.29 -11.29 9.89
C ALA A 249 1.26 -12.77 10.30
N ALA A 250 1.84 -13.15 11.44
CA ALA A 250 1.77 -14.52 11.94
C ALA A 250 0.33 -14.97 12.21
N ASN A 251 -0.49 -14.11 12.81
CA ASN A 251 -1.91 -14.41 13.02
C ASN A 251 -2.65 -14.60 11.69
N ALA A 252 -2.39 -13.73 10.70
CA ALA A 252 -2.97 -13.86 9.36
C ALA A 252 -2.54 -15.15 8.66
N LEU A 253 -1.26 -15.53 8.76
CA LEU A 253 -0.73 -16.77 8.20
C LEU A 253 -1.43 -18.01 8.79
N VAL A 254 -1.70 -18.02 10.10
CA VAL A 254 -2.44 -19.11 10.75
C VAL A 254 -3.84 -19.29 10.15
N LEU A 255 -4.56 -18.18 9.88
CA LEU A 255 -5.87 -18.21 9.24
C LEU A 255 -5.81 -18.71 7.78
N MET A 256 -4.64 -18.59 7.15
CA MET A 256 -4.37 -19.09 5.79
C MET A 256 -3.78 -20.51 5.77
N HIS A 257 -3.65 -21.17 6.92
CA HIS A 257 -2.95 -22.46 7.07
C HIS A 257 -1.49 -22.42 6.59
N LEU A 258 -0.81 -21.29 6.82
CA LEU A 258 0.61 -21.06 6.54
C LEU A 258 1.35 -20.70 7.82
N VAL A 259 2.68 -20.69 7.77
CA VAL A 259 3.54 -20.32 8.90
C VAL A 259 4.65 -19.35 8.47
N PRO A 260 5.18 -18.52 9.38
CA PRO A 260 6.39 -17.74 9.11
C PRO A 260 7.59 -18.63 8.73
N ALA A 261 8.42 -18.15 7.79
CA ALA A 261 9.70 -18.77 7.45
C ALA A 261 10.79 -18.53 8.50
#